data_AF-A0A6G0YAS1-F1
#
_entry.id   AF-A0A6G0YAS1-F1
#
_cell.length_a   1.000
_cell.length_b   1.000
_cell.length_c   1.000
_cell.angle_alpha   90.00
_cell.angle_beta   90.00
_cell.angle_gamma   90.00
#
_symmetry.space_group_name_H-M   'P 1'
#
loop_
_entity.id
_entity.type
_entity.pdbx_description
1 polymer ?
#
loop_
_entity_poly.entity_id
_entity_poly.type
_entity_poly.pdbx_seq_one_letter_code
_entity_poly.pdbx_strand_id
1 'polypeptide(L)' 'TLATHSFLISKDDPPICNTCQTRVTIKHILEECPIYEPTRTPLNLPHNIKKILDEGQTSNIIKFITKFNLINTL' A
#
# COMPACT_ATOMS: atom_id res chain seq x y z
N THR A 1 -7.47 -1.76 -9.57
CA THR A 1 -7.07 -2.96 -8.80
C THR A 1 -5.67 -3.49 -9.13
N LEU A 2 -4.81 -2.78 -9.87
CA LEU A 2 -3.78 -3.49 -10.64
C LEU A 2 -2.30 -3.21 -10.34
N ALA A 3 -1.89 -2.36 -9.40
CA ALA A 3 -0.45 -2.19 -9.14
C ALA A 3 0.22 -3.48 -8.62
N THR A 4 -0.49 -4.27 -7.81
CA THR A 4 0.02 -5.53 -7.24
C THR A 4 -0.33 -6.79 -8.02
N HIS A 5 -1.19 -6.69 -9.05
CA HIS A 5 -1.64 -7.87 -9.82
C HIS A 5 -1.47 -7.70 -11.33
N SER A 6 -1.11 -6.51 -11.85
CA SER A 6 -0.92 -6.30 -13.30
C SER A 6 0.23 -7.14 -13.82
N PHE A 7 1.33 -7.19 -13.07
CA PHE A 7 2.49 -7.99 -13.44
C PHE A 7 2.14 -9.49 -13.50
N LEU A 8 1.20 -9.97 -12.66
CA LEU A 8 0.74 -11.36 -12.70
C LEU A 8 -0.05 -11.67 -13.98
N ILE A 9 -0.85 -10.71 -14.46
CA ILE A 9 -1.63 -10.86 -15.69
C ILE A 9 -0.73 -10.77 -16.92
N SER A 10 0.20 -9.81 -16.94
CA SER A 10 1.14 -9.60 -18.04
C SER A 10 2.33 -10.57 -18.05
N LYS A 11 2.52 -11.35 -16.98
CA LYS A 11 3.73 -12.16 -16.71
C LYS A 11 5.03 -11.34 -16.68
N ASP A 12 4.92 -10.05 -16.38
CA ASP A 12 6.06 -9.16 -16.15
C ASP A 12 6.69 -9.46 -14.78
N ASP A 13 7.92 -8.98 -14.59
CA ASP A 13 8.57 -9.04 -13.28
C ASP A 13 7.78 -8.26 -12.21
N PRO A 14 7.72 -8.78 -10.97
CA PRO A 14 7.05 -8.09 -9.88
C PRO A 14 7.72 -6.73 -9.61
N PRO A 15 6.94 -5.68 -9.30
CA PRO A 15 7.48 -4.37 -8.99
C PRO A 15 8.41 -4.44 -7.78
N ILE A 16 9.56 -3.78 -7.87
CA ILE A 16 10.54 -3.64 -6.79
C ILE A 16 10.47 -2.23 -6.21
N CYS A 17 10.51 -2.14 -4.89
CA CYS A 17 10.57 -0.87 -4.17
C CYS A 17 11.98 -0.29 -4.27
N ASN A 18 12.12 0.92 -4.82
CA ASN A 18 13.42 1.55 -5.00
C ASN A 18 14.18 1.82 -3.69
N THR A 19 13.47 2.03 -2.59
CA THR A 19 14.09 2.30 -1.28
C THR A 19 14.44 1.02 -0.52
N CYS A 20 13.57 0.01 -0.56
CA CYS A 20 13.76 -1.20 0.23
C CYS A 20 14.44 -2.33 -0.54
N GLN A 21 14.52 -2.24 -1.87
CA GLN A 21 15.06 -3.28 -2.76
C GLN A 21 14.33 -4.64 -2.58
N THR A 22 13.06 -4.59 -2.18
CA THR A 22 12.18 -5.76 -2.01
C THR A 22 10.97 -5.65 -2.94
N ARG A 23 10.29 -6.78 -3.17
CA ARG A 23 9.02 -6.79 -3.92
C ARG A 23 7.97 -5.91 -3.24
N VAL A 24 7.28 -5.11 -4.04
CA VAL A 24 6.16 -4.28 -3.58
C VAL A 24 4.94 -5.17 -3.39
N THR A 25 4.46 -5.23 -2.16
CA THR A 25 3.22 -5.91 -1.77
C THR A 25 2.33 -4.97 -0.97
N ILE A 26 1.06 -5.34 -0.74
CA ILE A 26 0.17 -4.55 0.13
C ILE A 26 0.74 -4.45 1.55
N LYS A 27 1.29 -5.55 2.10
CA LYS A 27 1.97 -5.54 3.40
C LYS A 27 3.15 -4.57 3.39
N HIS A 28 3.95 -4.60 2.33
CA HIS A 28 5.07 -3.68 2.18
C HIS A 28 4.64 -2.22 2.26
N ILE A 29 3.62 -1.84 1.51
CA ILE A 29 3.10 -0.47 1.45
C ILE A 29 2.49 -0.03 2.78
N LEU A 30 1.69 -0.90 3.40
CA LEU A 30 0.87 -0.55 4.57
C LEU A 30 1.59 -0.72 5.91
N GLU A 31 2.62 -1.55 5.98
CA GLU A 31 3.24 -1.95 7.26
C GLU A 31 4.77 -1.76 7.30
N GLU A 32 5.48 -2.00 6.19
CA GLU A 32 6.94 -2.20 6.24
C GLU A 32 7.76 -1.02 5.67
N CYS A 33 7.25 -0.35 4.64
CA CYS A 33 8.08 0.53 3.82
C CYS A 33 8.16 1.97 4.38
N PRO A 34 9.38 2.48 4.67
CA PRO A 34 9.58 3.77 5.30
C PRO A 34 9.15 4.95 4.43
N ILE A 35 9.07 4.80 3.11
CA ILE A 35 8.55 5.83 2.19
C ILE A 35 7.13 6.25 2.59
N TYR A 36 6.33 5.31 3.09
CA TYR A 36 4.92 5.56 3.41
C TYR A 36 4.70 6.00 4.87
N GLU A 37 5.69 5.87 5.76
CA GLU A 37 5.61 6.27 7.17
C GLU A 37 5.10 7.71 7.35
N PRO A 38 5.61 8.73 6.62
CA PRO A 38 5.15 10.12 6.79
C PRO A 38 3.67 10.34 6.47
N THR A 39 3.02 9.38 5.80
CA THR A 39 1.58 9.40 5.54
C THR A 39 0.79 8.49 6.48
N ARG A 40 1.38 7.38 6.94
CA ARG A 40 0.73 6.45 7.90
C ARG A 40 0.57 7.10 9.28
N THR A 41 1.60 7.78 9.76
CA THR A 41 1.61 8.45 11.08
C THR A 41 0.49 9.48 11.24
N PRO A 42 0.32 10.49 10.37
CA PRO A 42 -0.76 11.48 10.54
C PRO A 42 -2.17 10.90 10.36
N LEU A 43 -2.31 9.76 9.68
CA LEU A 43 -3.58 9.04 9.54
C LEU A 43 -3.86 8.08 10.70
N ASN A 44 -2.95 8.00 11.70
CA ASN A 44 -3.01 7.05 12.81
C ASN A 44 -3.23 5.60 12.34
N LEU A 45 -2.63 5.23 11.21
CA LEU A 45 -2.74 3.87 10.71
C LEU A 45 -1.90 2.93 11.59
N PRO A 46 -2.48 1.83 12.10
CA PRO A 46 -1.73 0.88 12.92
C PRO A 46 -0.65 0.19 12.08
N HIS A 47 0.47 -0.20 12.69
CA HIS A 47 1.54 -0.93 12.00
C HIS A 47 1.23 -2.43 11.93
N ASN A 48 0.01 -2.77 11.51
CA ASN A 48 -0.43 -4.15 11.33
C ASN A 48 -1.54 -4.20 10.28
N ILE A 49 -1.27 -4.87 9.16
CA ILE A 49 -2.20 -4.93 8.03
C ILE A 49 -3.59 -5.44 8.43
N LYS A 50 -3.71 -6.38 9.37
CA LYS A 50 -5.02 -6.88 9.82
C LYS A 50 -5.82 -5.80 10.53
N LYS A 51 -5.17 -4.98 11.36
CA LYS A 51 -5.80 -3.85 12.05
C LYS A 51 -6.07 -2.67 11.11
N ILE A 52 -5.26 -2.48 10.08
CA ILE A 52 -5.49 -1.44 9.05
C ILE A 52 -6.74 -1.76 8.23
N LEU A 53 -7.00 -3.05 7.97
CA LEU A 53 -8.14 -3.54 7.19
C LEU A 53 -9.41 -3.77 8.03
N ASP A 54 -9.40 -3.38 9.31
CA ASP A 54 -10.56 -3.42 10.19
C ASP A 54 -11.56 -2.29 9.84
N GLU A 55 -12.86 -2.51 10.10
CA GLU A 55 -13.93 -1.56 9.78
C GLU A 55 -13.68 -0.16 10.38
N GLY A 56 -13.07 -0.10 11.57
CA GLY A 56 -12.75 1.16 12.25
C GLY A 56 -11.72 2.05 11.54
N GLN A 57 -10.97 1.51 10.56
CA GLN A 57 -9.91 2.23 9.85
C GLN A 57 -10.24 2.55 8.39
N THR A 58 -11.44 2.17 7.92
CA THR A 58 -11.88 2.29 6.52
C THR A 58 -11.67 3.69 5.94
N SER A 59 -12.01 4.75 6.68
CA SER A 59 -11.82 6.13 6.19
C SER A 59 -10.34 6.49 6.02
N ASN A 60 -9.49 6.07 6.97
CA ASN A 60 -8.07 6.39 6.97
C ASN A 60 -7.31 5.61 5.90
N ILE A 61 -7.66 4.33 5.70
CA ILE A 61 -7.07 3.52 4.64
C ILE A 61 -7.48 4.05 3.26
N ILE A 62 -8.74 4.47 3.06
CA ILE A 62 -9.17 5.09 1.79
C ILE A 62 -8.37 6.37 1.54
N LYS A 63 -8.23 7.26 2.53
CA LYS A 63 -7.40 8.48 2.40
C LYS A 63 -5.96 8.17 2.04
N PHE A 64 -5.36 7.15 2.67
CA PHE A 64 -4.00 6.70 2.38
C PHE A 64 -3.87 6.22 0.92
N ILE A 65 -4.76 5.32 0.50
CA ILE A 65 -4.75 4.71 -0.83
C ILE A 65 -4.95 5.77 -1.91
N THR A 66 -5.87 6.72 -1.70
CA THR A 66 -6.11 7.85 -2.61
C THR A 66 -4.90 8.77 -2.71
N LYS A 67 -4.25 9.11 -1.58
CA LYS A 67 -3.07 10.00 -1.57
C LYS A 67 -1.91 9.45 -2.41
N PHE A 68 -1.71 8.13 -2.43
CA PHE A 68 -0.67 7.49 -3.22
C PHE A 68 -1.14 7.03 -4.61
N ASN A 69 -2.37 7.39 -5.02
CA ASN A 69 -2.99 6.93 -6.27
C ASN A 69 -2.87 5.40 -6.45
N LEU A 70 -2.94 4.65 -5.33
CA LEU A 70 -2.86 3.20 -5.36
C LEU A 70 -4.16 2.57 -5.92
N ILE A 71 -5.23 3.36 -5.95
CA ILE A 71 -6.37 3.14 -6.84
C ILE A 71 -6.06 3.94 -8.10
N ASN A 72 -5.72 3.26 -9.20
CA ASN A 72 -5.75 3.95 -10.48
C ASN A 72 -7.21 4.06 -10.95
N THR A 73 -7.61 5.31 -11.14
CA THR A 73 -8.55 5.86 -12.14
C THR A 73 -9.57 4.89 -12.72
N LEU A 74 -10.85 5.16 -12.44
CA LEU A 74 -11.99 4.62 -13.19
C LEU A 74 -11.79 4.83 -14.70
#